data_AF-A0A316HU70-F1
#
_entry.id   AF-A0A316HU70-F1
#
_cell.length_a   1.000
_cell.length_b   1.000
_cell.length_c   1.000
_cell.angle_alpha   90.00
_cell.angle_beta   90.00
_cell.angle_gamma   90.00
#
_symmetry.space_group_name_H-M   'P 1'
#
loop_
_entity.id
_entity.type
_entity.pdbx_description
1 polymer ?
#
loop_
_entity_poly.entity_id
_entity_poly.type
_entity_poly.pdbx_seq_one_letter_code
_entity_poly.pdbx_strand_id
1 'polypeptide(L)'
;MGTVHKVLKALVLDYGGVLTDPGEDNAAEPPLLTALRKAREQGLKTALLSNADGWWQPPGTWQGLFDATIISGEVGLAKPDPEIYLLTATRLNLEPGECVFVDDLAINVRGAAEAGMVGVHHRSTRSTLEELEILLAIALCD
;
A
#
# COMPACT_ATOMS: atom_id res chain seq x y z
N MET A 1 -27.27 14.78 5.47
CA MET A 1 -26.47 13.53 5.55
C MET A 1 -25.02 13.96 5.70
N GLY A 2 -24.48 13.87 6.91
CA GLY A 2 -23.15 14.41 7.22
C GLY A 2 -22.09 13.70 6.39
N THR A 3 -21.25 14.47 5.70
CA THR A 3 -20.02 13.97 5.09
C THR A 3 -19.12 13.52 6.23
N VAL A 4 -19.13 12.22 6.54
CA VAL A 4 -18.08 11.63 7.38
C VAL A 4 -16.80 11.83 6.59
N HIS A 5 -15.93 12.73 7.03
CA HIS A 5 -14.57 12.79 6.51
C HIS A 5 -13.95 11.42 6.81
N LYS A 6 -13.87 10.55 5.81
CA LYS A 6 -13.21 9.25 5.96
C LYS A 6 -11.73 9.54 6.18
N VAL A 7 -11.27 9.23 7.38
CA VAL A 7 -9.85 9.30 7.74
C VAL A 7 -9.19 8.05 7.19
N LEU A 8 -8.09 8.21 6.45
CA LEU A 8 -7.29 7.07 6.01
C LEU A 8 -6.62 6.41 7.22
N LYS A 9 -6.72 5.08 7.29
CA LYS A 9 -6.26 4.26 8.41
C LYS A 9 -5.26 3.19 8.00
N ALA A 10 -5.07 2.98 6.69
CA ALA A 10 -4.14 1.98 6.19
C ALA A 10 -3.32 2.45 4.99
N LEU A 11 -2.06 2.02 4.98
CA LEU A 11 -1.14 2.11 3.85
C LEU A 11 -0.93 0.71 3.25
N VAL A 12 -1.41 0.52 2.02
CA VAL A 12 -1.28 -0.71 1.24
C VAL A 12 -0.28 -0.46 0.11
N LEU A 13 0.76 -1.27 0.02
CA LEU A 13 1.82 -1.10 -0.99
C LEU A 13 1.91 -2.34 -1.89
N ASP A 14 2.17 -2.12 -3.17
CA ASP A 14 2.72 -3.18 -4.02
C ASP A 14 4.17 -3.53 -3.63
N TYR A 15 4.60 -4.71 -4.05
CA TYR A 15 5.99 -5.14 -3.93
C TYR A 15 6.86 -4.60 -5.07
N GLY A 16 6.66 -5.13 -6.29
CA GLY A 16 7.51 -4.83 -7.45
C GLY A 16 7.33 -3.39 -7.89
N GLY A 17 8.43 -2.71 -8.19
CA GLY A 17 8.39 -1.32 -8.65
C GLY A 17 8.05 -0.29 -7.56
N VAL A 18 7.52 -0.70 -6.40
CA VAL A 18 7.18 0.19 -5.27
C VAL A 18 8.08 -0.06 -4.07
N LEU A 19 7.95 -1.19 -3.39
CA LEU A 19 8.83 -1.55 -2.27
C LEU A 19 10.23 -1.98 -2.72
N THR A 20 10.43 -2.25 -4.00
CA THR A 20 11.74 -2.49 -4.60
C THR A 20 12.36 -1.25 -5.24
N ASP A 21 11.70 -0.09 -5.24
CA ASP A 21 12.29 1.17 -5.71
C ASP A 21 13.41 1.61 -4.73
N PRO A 22 14.68 1.67 -5.16
CA PRO A 22 15.77 2.13 -4.29
C PRO A 22 15.71 3.64 -4.01
N GLY A 23 14.88 4.39 -4.73
CA GLY A 23 14.86 5.85 -4.69
C GLY A 23 16.09 6.48 -5.35
N GLU A 24 16.24 7.79 -5.18
CA GLU A 24 17.28 8.58 -5.86
C GLU A 24 18.61 8.66 -5.08
N ASP A 25 18.59 8.42 -3.77
CA ASP A 25 19.69 8.76 -2.85
C ASP A 25 20.55 7.55 -2.38
N ASN A 26 20.51 6.41 -3.07
CA ASN A 26 21.20 5.17 -2.66
C ASN A 26 20.99 4.83 -1.17
N ALA A 27 19.75 4.97 -0.70
CA ALA A 27 19.41 4.68 0.68
C ALA A 27 19.73 3.23 1.05
N ALA A 28 20.07 2.99 2.32
CA ALA A 28 20.36 1.64 2.82
C ALA A 28 19.12 0.72 2.83
N GLU A 29 17.92 1.31 2.86
CA GLU A 29 16.63 0.63 2.78
C GLU A 29 15.73 1.39 1.77
N PRO A 30 14.84 0.70 1.01
CA PRO A 30 13.90 1.36 0.12
C PRO A 30 13.08 2.44 0.85
N PRO A 31 12.98 3.68 0.30
CA PRO A 31 12.32 4.78 1.01
C PRO A 31 10.86 4.53 1.39
N LEU A 32 10.09 3.80 0.55
CA LEU A 32 8.70 3.46 0.89
C LEU A 32 8.57 2.40 1.98
N LEU A 33 9.61 1.60 2.22
CA LEU A 33 9.65 0.71 3.38
C LEU A 33 9.86 1.51 4.67
N THR A 34 10.72 2.52 4.65
CA THR A 34 10.88 3.49 5.75
C THR A 34 9.56 4.21 6.04
N ALA A 35 8.88 4.70 5.00
CA ALA A 35 7.57 5.35 5.15
C ALA A 35 6.52 4.41 5.76
N LEU A 36 6.50 3.14 5.34
CA LEU A 36 5.60 2.12 5.91
C LEU A 36 5.85 1.91 7.41
N ARG A 37 7.12 1.89 7.86
CA ARG A 37 7.46 1.79 9.29
C ARG A 37 6.92 2.99 10.07
N LYS A 38 7.13 4.21 9.55
CA LYS A 38 6.64 5.45 10.17
C LYS A 38 5.11 5.50 10.23
N ALA A 39 4.43 5.10 9.16
CA ALA A 39 2.96 4.99 9.15
C ALA A 39 2.48 4.04 10.26
N ARG A 40 3.16 2.89 10.44
CA ARG A 40 2.87 1.96 11.55
C ARG A 40 3.07 2.56 12.93
N GLU A 41 4.14 3.33 13.13
CA GLU A 41 4.41 4.04 14.39
C GLU A 41 3.32 5.08 14.73
N GLN A 42 2.71 5.67 13.70
CA GLN A 42 1.54 6.55 13.82
C GLN A 42 0.21 5.79 14.01
N GLY A 43 0.25 4.46 14.11
CA GLY A 43 -0.92 3.61 14.36
C GLY A 43 -1.73 3.22 13.12
N LEU A 44 -1.20 3.49 11.91
CA LEU A 44 -1.85 3.00 10.69
C LEU A 44 -1.63 1.49 10.54
N LYS A 45 -2.64 0.85 9.95
CA LYS A 45 -2.53 -0.51 9.45
C LYS A 45 -1.68 -0.55 8.18
N THR A 46 -0.95 -1.63 7.98
CA THR A 46 -0.09 -1.78 6.80
C THR A 46 -0.36 -3.10 6.09
N ALA A 47 -0.34 -3.08 4.77
CA ALA A 47 -0.48 -4.30 3.98
C ALA A 47 0.45 -4.35 2.77
N LEU A 48 0.83 -5.57 2.42
CA LEU A 48 1.46 -5.91 1.15
C LEU A 48 0.39 -6.50 0.22
N LEU A 49 0.21 -5.92 -0.96
CA LEU A 49 -0.69 -6.45 -1.99
C LEU A 49 0.08 -6.60 -3.31
N SER A 50 0.48 -7.83 -3.62
CA SER A 50 1.33 -8.11 -4.79
C SER A 50 0.73 -9.15 -5.73
N ASN A 51 0.82 -8.86 -7.03
CA ASN A 51 0.61 -9.86 -8.05
C ASN A 51 1.88 -10.71 -8.21
N ALA A 52 1.90 -11.89 -7.59
CA ALA A 52 3.00 -12.84 -7.69
C ALA A 52 2.46 -14.28 -7.70
N ASP A 53 3.33 -15.24 -8.00
CA ASP A 53 2.98 -16.66 -7.88
C ASP A 53 2.70 -17.02 -6.41
N GLY A 54 1.98 -18.12 -6.18
CA GLY A 54 1.56 -18.54 -4.84
C GLY A 54 2.67 -19.14 -3.97
N TRP A 55 3.91 -19.19 -4.45
CA TRP A 55 5.08 -19.70 -3.72
C TRP A 55 6.00 -18.56 -3.27
N TRP A 56 5.88 -17.41 -3.92
CA TRP A 56 6.63 -16.22 -3.59
C TRP A 56 6.25 -15.70 -2.20
N GLN A 57 7.25 -15.27 -1.45
CA GLN A 57 7.11 -14.69 -0.13
C GLN A 57 7.94 -13.40 -0.07
N PRO A 58 7.48 -12.37 0.67
CA PRO A 58 8.31 -11.20 0.93
C PRO A 58 9.58 -11.59 1.72
N PRO A 59 10.63 -10.75 1.72
CA PRO A 59 11.82 -10.99 2.50
C PRO A 59 11.51 -11.26 3.98
N GLY A 60 12.13 -12.29 4.57
CA GLY A 60 11.92 -12.64 5.99
C GLY A 60 12.31 -11.52 6.96
N THR A 61 13.19 -10.61 6.55
CA THR A 61 13.54 -9.38 7.29
C THR A 61 12.38 -8.40 7.44
N TRP A 62 11.27 -8.59 6.71
CA TRP A 62 10.06 -7.77 6.77
C TRP A 62 8.96 -8.38 7.64
N GLN A 63 9.28 -9.45 8.38
CA GLN A 63 8.34 -10.07 9.31
C GLN A 63 7.82 -9.05 10.33
N GLY A 64 6.49 -8.97 10.48
CA GLY A 64 5.83 -8.04 11.40
C GLY A 64 5.63 -6.61 10.88
N LEU A 65 6.04 -6.33 9.63
CA LEU A 65 5.80 -5.02 9.01
C LEU A 65 4.40 -4.86 8.45
N PHE A 66 3.69 -5.97 8.19
CA PHE A 66 2.37 -5.97 7.58
C PHE A 66 1.36 -6.61 8.53
N ASP A 67 0.22 -5.94 8.73
CA ASP A 67 -0.97 -6.53 9.34
C ASP A 67 -1.64 -7.55 8.40
N ALA A 68 -1.47 -7.37 7.08
CA ALA A 68 -1.94 -8.32 6.07
C ALA A 68 -0.97 -8.43 4.89
N THR A 69 -0.77 -9.66 4.40
CA THR A 69 -0.06 -9.93 3.14
C THR A 69 -1.01 -10.64 2.19
N ILE A 70 -1.18 -10.09 0.99
CA ILE A 70 -2.05 -10.61 -0.07
C ILE A 70 -1.18 -10.87 -1.28
N ILE A 71 -0.97 -12.16 -1.57
CA ILE A 71 -0.26 -12.63 -2.76
C ILE A 71 -1.29 -13.21 -3.72
N SER A 72 -1.37 -12.67 -4.94
CA SER A 72 -2.42 -13.04 -5.90
C SER A 72 -2.52 -14.54 -6.14
N GLY A 73 -1.38 -15.23 -6.31
CA GLY A 73 -1.34 -16.66 -6.58
C GLY A 73 -1.80 -17.53 -5.41
N GLU A 74 -1.70 -17.04 -4.17
CA GLU A 74 -2.20 -17.74 -2.99
C GLU A 74 -3.73 -17.63 -2.85
N VAL A 75 -4.28 -16.46 -3.20
CA VAL A 75 -5.70 -16.16 -2.99
C VAL A 75 -6.57 -16.41 -4.22
N GLY A 76 -5.97 -16.61 -5.39
CA GLY A 76 -6.69 -16.85 -6.65
C GLY A 76 -7.37 -15.61 -7.25
N LEU A 77 -7.03 -14.42 -6.77
CA LEU A 77 -7.47 -13.12 -7.24
C LEU A 77 -6.25 -12.30 -7.67
N ALA A 78 -6.38 -11.35 -8.58
CA ALA A 78 -5.25 -10.51 -9.01
C ALA A 78 -5.69 -9.07 -9.26
N LYS A 79 -4.79 -8.11 -9.00
CA LYS A 79 -4.97 -6.73 -9.49
C LYS A 79 -5.07 -6.76 -11.03
N PRO A 80 -5.97 -5.99 -11.67
CA PRO A 80 -6.81 -4.92 -11.12
C PRO A 80 -8.25 -5.35 -10.73
N ASP A 81 -8.52 -6.65 -10.50
CA ASP A 81 -9.86 -7.11 -10.11
C ASP A 81 -10.30 -6.46 -8.77
N PRO A 82 -11.48 -5.80 -8.70
CA PRO A 82 -12.01 -5.21 -7.46
C PRO A 82 -11.96 -6.15 -6.24
N GLU A 83 -12.18 -7.45 -6.42
CA GLU A 83 -12.27 -8.42 -5.33
C GLU A 83 -10.98 -8.51 -4.51
N ILE A 84 -9.79 -8.31 -5.11
CA ILE A 84 -8.53 -8.39 -4.37
C ILE A 84 -8.35 -7.20 -3.41
N TYR A 85 -8.84 -6.02 -3.79
CA TYR A 85 -8.80 -4.82 -2.96
C TYR A 85 -9.81 -4.93 -1.82
N LEU A 86 -11.03 -5.42 -2.11
CA LEU A 86 -12.04 -5.69 -1.09
C LEU A 86 -11.55 -6.73 -0.07
N LEU A 87 -10.90 -7.80 -0.54
CA LEU A 87 -10.25 -8.79 0.32
C LEU A 87 -9.16 -8.15 1.19
N THR A 88 -8.35 -7.28 0.62
CA THR A 88 -7.28 -6.57 1.35
C THR A 88 -7.84 -5.72 2.48
N ALA A 89 -8.86 -4.89 2.20
CA ALA A 89 -9.53 -4.09 3.22
C ALA A 89 -10.17 -4.98 4.30
N THR A 90 -10.82 -6.07 3.90
CA THR A 90 -11.40 -7.06 4.82
C THR A 90 -10.35 -7.66 5.77
N ARG A 91 -9.17 -8.06 5.26
CA ARG A 91 -8.08 -8.59 6.08
C ARG A 91 -7.50 -7.56 7.06
N LEU A 92 -7.60 -6.27 6.72
CA LEU A 92 -7.23 -5.18 7.62
C LEU A 92 -8.35 -4.78 8.60
N ASN A 93 -9.54 -5.37 8.46
CA ASN A 93 -10.76 -5.01 9.19
C ASN A 93 -11.12 -3.52 9.01
N LEU A 94 -11.09 -3.05 7.75
CA LEU A 94 -11.36 -1.68 7.34
C LEU A 94 -12.31 -1.65 6.14
N GLU A 95 -12.94 -0.51 5.93
CA GLU A 95 -13.65 -0.21 4.68
C GLU A 95 -12.65 0.17 3.57
N PRO A 96 -12.92 -0.11 2.28
CA PRO A 96 -12.01 0.25 1.19
C PRO A 96 -11.59 1.73 1.20
N GLY A 97 -12.54 2.63 1.48
CA GLY A 97 -12.28 4.08 1.55
C GLY A 97 -11.45 4.54 2.75
N GLU A 98 -11.01 3.63 3.62
CA GLU A 98 -10.06 3.90 4.71
C GLU A 98 -8.63 3.45 4.34
N CYS A 99 -8.44 2.88 3.15
CA CYS A 99 -7.15 2.41 2.65
C CYS A 99 -6.63 3.33 1.54
N VAL A 100 -5.33 3.66 1.59
CA VAL A 100 -4.59 4.15 0.43
C VAL A 100 -3.74 3.02 -0.15
N PHE A 101 -3.80 2.85 -1.47
CA PHE A 101 -3.05 1.86 -2.21
C PHE A 101 -2.04 2.51 -3.16
N VAL A 102 -0.79 2.05 -3.11
CA VAL A 102 0.30 2.54 -3.96
C VAL A 102 0.76 1.42 -4.89
N ASP A 103 0.80 1.72 -6.20
CA ASP A 103 1.23 0.79 -7.26
C ASP A 103 1.87 1.59 -8.40
N ASP A 104 2.83 1.00 -9.10
CA ASP A 104 3.52 1.63 -10.24
C ASP A 104 2.74 1.45 -11.56
N LEU A 105 1.81 0.49 -11.63
CA LEU A 105 0.95 0.28 -12.78
C LEU A 105 -0.36 1.06 -12.62
N ALA A 106 -0.55 2.06 -13.47
CA ALA A 106 -1.76 2.90 -13.49
C ALA A 106 -3.08 2.11 -13.65
N ILE A 107 -3.05 0.89 -14.20
CA ILE A 107 -4.24 0.03 -14.26
C ILE A 107 -4.64 -0.52 -12.89
N ASN A 108 -3.67 -0.88 -12.05
CA ASN A 108 -3.90 -1.36 -10.69
C ASN A 108 -4.39 -0.22 -9.78
N VAL A 109 -3.82 0.98 -9.95
CA VAL A 109 -4.28 2.17 -9.21
C VAL A 109 -5.74 2.48 -9.53
N ARG A 110 -6.14 2.39 -10.81
CA ARG A 110 -7.54 2.56 -11.22
C ARG A 110 -8.45 1.48 -10.63
N GLY A 111 -8.04 0.22 -10.65
CA GLY A 111 -8.80 -0.88 -10.04
C GLY A 111 -9.05 -0.66 -8.54
N ALA A 112 -8.04 -0.17 -7.81
CA ALA A 112 -8.19 0.17 -6.39
C ALA A 112 -9.20 1.31 -6.18
N ALA A 113 -9.14 2.35 -7.01
CA ALA A 113 -10.08 3.47 -6.96
C ALA A 113 -11.52 3.04 -7.27
N GLU A 114 -11.71 2.16 -8.27
CA GLU A 114 -13.01 1.58 -8.61
C GLU A 114 -13.57 0.71 -7.48
N ALA A 115 -12.70 0.00 -6.74
CA ALA A 115 -13.07 -0.73 -5.53
C ALA A 115 -13.31 0.16 -4.29
N GLY A 116 -13.11 1.48 -4.42
CA GLY A 116 -13.38 2.47 -3.38
C GLY A 116 -12.20 2.82 -2.47
N MET A 117 -10.98 2.36 -2.77
CA MET A 117 -9.76 2.83 -2.10
C MET A 117 -9.30 4.19 -2.65
N VAL A 118 -8.39 4.85 -1.92
CA VAL A 118 -7.59 5.94 -2.49
C VAL A 118 -6.41 5.33 -3.23
N GLY A 119 -6.27 5.62 -4.52
CA GLY A 119 -5.15 5.13 -5.33
C GLY A 119 -4.07 6.20 -5.52
N VAL A 120 -2.81 5.83 -5.29
CA VAL A 120 -1.62 6.66 -5.55
C VAL A 120 -0.77 5.98 -6.61
N HIS A 121 -0.46 6.69 -7.69
CA HIS A 121 0.36 6.16 -8.78
C HIS A 121 1.84 6.44 -8.52
N HIS A 122 2.58 5.38 -8.19
CA HIS A 122 4.01 5.48 -7.97
C HIS A 122 4.75 5.77 -9.28
N ARG A 123 5.37 6.95 -9.36
CA ARG A 123 6.24 7.35 -10.49
C ARG A 123 7.65 7.72 -10.04
N SER A 124 7.77 8.18 -8.80
CA SER A 124 9.04 8.36 -8.10
C SER A 124 8.78 8.30 -6.60
N THR A 125 9.79 7.88 -5.84
CA THR A 125 9.78 7.94 -4.39
C THR A 125 9.34 9.31 -3.88
N ARG A 126 9.96 10.40 -4.37
CA ARG A 126 9.67 11.76 -3.89
C ARG A 126 8.20 12.13 -4.03
N SER A 127 7.65 12.00 -5.23
CA SER A 127 6.25 12.38 -5.49
C SER A 127 5.26 11.52 -4.70
N THR A 128 5.58 10.24 -4.53
CA THR A 128 4.76 9.30 -3.74
C THR A 128 4.76 9.69 -2.26
N LEU A 129 5.92 10.01 -1.69
CA LEU A 129 6.01 10.44 -0.29
C LEU A 129 5.25 11.75 -0.06
N GLU A 130 5.47 12.76 -0.91
CA GLU A 130 4.77 14.05 -0.82
C GLU A 130 3.23 13.84 -0.85
N GLU A 131 2.72 12.98 -1.74
CA GLU A 131 1.29 12.66 -1.83
C GLU A 131 0.78 11.89 -0.59
N LEU A 132 1.53 10.91 -0.11
CA LEU A 132 1.16 10.14 1.08
C LEU A 132 1.14 10.99 2.35
N GLU A 133 2.09 11.91 2.53
CA GLU A 133 2.11 12.83 3.69
C GLU A 133 0.88 13.74 3.69
N ILE A 134 0.47 14.23 2.53
CA ILE A 134 -0.75 15.03 2.37
C ILE A 134 -2.00 14.20 2.70
N LEU A 135 -2.11 13.00 2.14
CA LEU A 135 -3.28 12.13 2.31
C LEU A 135 -3.42 11.61 3.75
N LEU A 136 -2.31 11.21 4.37
CA LEU A 136 -2.28 10.61 5.70
C LEU A 136 -2.13 11.66 6.82
N ALA A 137 -1.79 12.91 6.48
CA ALA A 137 -1.55 14.00 7.42
C ALA A 137 -0.49 13.66 8.49
N ILE A 138 0.56 12.93 8.10
CA ILE A 138 1.70 12.54 8.94
C ILE A 138 3.00 12.76 8.16
N ALA A 139 4.11 13.01 8.87
CA ALA A 139 5.44 13.03 8.27
C ALA A 139 5.96 11.61 8.06
N LEU A 140 6.41 11.31 6.84
CA LEU A 140 6.96 10.02 6.42
C LEU A 140 8.44 10.14 6.05
N CYS A 141 8.96 11.35 5.82
CA CYS A 141 10.39 11.64 5.86
C CYS A 141 10.82 12.30 7.18
N ASP A 142 12.13 12.35 7.43
CA ASP A 142 12.72 13.12 8.55
C ASP A 142 12.90 14.59 8.16
#